data_AF-R5AKS7-F1
#
_entry.id   AF-R5AKS7-F1
#
_cell.length_a   1.000
_cell.length_b   1.000
_cell.length_c   1.000
_cell.angle_alpha   90.00
_cell.angle_beta   90.00
_cell.angle_gamma   90.00
#
_symmetry.space_group_name_H-M   'P 1'
#
loop_
_entity.id
_entity.type
_entity.pdbx_description
1 polymer ?
#
loop_
_entity_poly.entity_id
_entity_poly.type
_entity_poly.pdbx_seq_one_letter_code
_entity_poly.pdbx_strand_id
1 'polypeptide(L)'
;MNKSVYSLVLTDDVVAEIDRIAYENGTSRSNTVNQILAEYVSYDTPEKRIREVFSEVENLLTGSSRFQVMMQPSDSMFSLRSALAYKYNPTVRYSVELNRNLQPAIGELRVSVRSQSSALRLYMLQFFKLWSRIEQNLVGHVECAMADDRYIRRLAVAEDRKLDNEALGQAIAEYIRLFDTALKLFFNHLDQPETAIARVESLYGDYLRKNPAIL
;
A
#
# COMPACT_ATOMS: atom_id res chain seq x y z
N MET A 1 -9.53 -6.56 -17.74
CA MET A 1 -10.69 -7.08 -18.48
C MET A 1 -11.28 -5.98 -19.34
N ASN A 2 -11.69 -6.30 -20.57
CA ASN A 2 -12.50 -5.39 -21.36
C ASN A 2 -13.88 -5.26 -20.72
N LYS A 3 -14.35 -4.02 -20.54
CA LYS A 3 -15.74 -3.77 -20.16
C LYS A 3 -16.58 -3.87 -21.41
N SER A 4 -17.51 -4.81 -21.42
CA SER A 4 -18.49 -4.94 -22.49
C SER A 4 -19.80 -4.30 -22.05
N VAL A 5 -20.46 -3.58 -22.98
CA VAL A 5 -21.77 -2.99 -22.74
C VAL A 5 -22.83 -4.03 -23.02
N TYR A 6 -23.73 -4.25 -22.07
CA TYR A 6 -24.86 -5.15 -22.20
C TYR A 6 -26.14 -4.43 -21.79
N SER A 7 -27.23 -4.66 -22.53
CA SER A 7 -28.55 -4.15 -22.17
C SER A 7 -29.25 -5.16 -21.27
N LEU A 8 -29.67 -4.71 -20.09
CA LEU A 8 -30.49 -5.47 -19.14
C LEU A 8 -31.86 -4.82 -19.03
N VAL A 9 -32.91 -5.64 -18.97
CA VAL A 9 -34.26 -5.17 -18.68
C VAL A 9 -34.54 -5.46 -17.21
N LEU A 10 -34.74 -4.41 -16.42
CA LEU A 10 -35.05 -4.47 -14.99
C LEU A 10 -36.34 -3.69 -14.75
N THR A 11 -37.08 -4.00 -13.69
CA THR A 11 -38.24 -3.21 -13.30
C THR A 11 -37.81 -1.87 -12.71
N ASP A 12 -38.65 -0.84 -12.84
CA ASP A 12 -38.34 0.50 -12.34
C ASP A 12 -38.04 0.52 -10.83
N ASP A 13 -38.77 -0.28 -10.05
CA ASP A 13 -38.54 -0.42 -8.60
C ASP A 13 -37.14 -0.97 -8.29
N VAL A 14 -36.67 -1.97 -9.07
CA VAL A 14 -35.32 -2.54 -8.90
C VAL A 14 -34.26 -1.52 -9.29
N VAL A 15 -34.48 -0.74 -10.36
CA VAL A 15 -33.57 0.33 -10.76
C VAL A 15 -33.45 1.39 -9.67
N ALA A 16 -34.57 1.79 -9.06
CA ALA A 16 -34.59 2.77 -7.98
C ALA A 16 -33.82 2.30 -6.73
N GLU A 17 -33.97 1.04 -6.35
CA GLU A 17 -33.25 0.47 -5.21
C GLU A 17 -31.73 0.37 -5.47
N ILE A 18 -31.34 -0.05 -6.68
CA ILE A 18 -29.93 -0.09 -7.09
C ILE A 18 -29.32 1.30 -7.09
N ASP A 19 -30.07 2.31 -7.56
CA ASP A 19 -29.61 3.71 -7.52
C ASP A 19 -29.40 4.22 -6.10
N ARG A 20 -30.30 3.85 -5.18
CA ARG A 20 -30.16 4.20 -3.76
C ARG A 20 -28.87 3.61 -3.20
N ILE A 21 -28.63 2.31 -3.42
CA ILE A 21 -27.42 1.60 -2.98
C ILE A 21 -26.17 2.20 -3.61
N ALA A 22 -26.21 2.53 -4.90
CA ALA A 22 -25.08 3.13 -5.61
C ALA A 22 -24.74 4.50 -5.01
N TYR A 23 -25.75 5.31 -4.69
CA TYR A 23 -25.58 6.61 -4.05
C TYR A 23 -25.01 6.51 -2.64
N GLU A 24 -25.57 5.63 -1.81
CA GLU A 24 -25.11 5.37 -0.44
C GLU A 24 -23.63 4.94 -0.40
N ASN A 25 -23.20 4.15 -1.39
CA ASN A 25 -21.82 3.65 -1.50
C ASN A 25 -20.90 4.53 -2.36
N GLY A 26 -21.35 5.70 -2.83
CA GLY A 26 -20.53 6.59 -3.65
C GLY A 26 -20.03 5.99 -4.97
N THR A 27 -20.81 5.09 -5.58
CA THR A 27 -20.42 4.35 -6.80
C THR A 27 -21.46 4.51 -7.92
N SER A 28 -21.21 3.92 -9.09
CA SER A 28 -22.16 3.97 -10.22
C SER A 28 -23.16 2.82 -10.19
N ARG A 29 -24.35 3.02 -10.78
CA ARG A 29 -25.33 1.94 -11.03
C ARG A 29 -24.70 0.73 -11.71
N SER A 30 -23.94 0.97 -12.79
CA SER A 30 -23.29 -0.09 -13.56
C SER A 30 -22.26 -0.86 -12.73
N ASN A 31 -21.53 -0.20 -11.82
CA ASN A 31 -20.60 -0.86 -10.93
C ASN A 31 -21.34 -1.69 -9.87
N THR A 32 -22.43 -1.16 -9.31
CA THR A 32 -23.29 -1.85 -8.34
C THR A 32 -23.91 -3.11 -8.94
N VAL A 33 -24.51 -3.01 -10.13
CA VAL A 33 -25.04 -4.17 -10.87
C VAL A 33 -23.97 -5.21 -11.13
N ASN A 34 -22.78 -4.78 -11.59
CA ASN A 34 -21.67 -5.68 -11.83
C ASN A 34 -21.23 -6.40 -10.54
N GLN A 35 -21.19 -5.72 -9.41
CA GLN A 35 -20.86 -6.33 -8.11
C GLN A 35 -21.90 -7.36 -7.66
N ILE A 36 -23.20 -7.04 -7.76
CA ILE A 36 -24.30 -7.97 -7.39
C ILE A 36 -24.25 -9.22 -8.27
N LEU A 37 -24.14 -9.05 -9.59
CA LEU A 37 -24.10 -10.19 -10.52
C LEU A 37 -22.85 -11.03 -10.29
N ALA A 38 -21.72 -10.39 -10.04
CA ALA A 38 -20.48 -11.09 -9.76
C ALA A 38 -20.57 -11.88 -8.44
N GLU A 39 -21.12 -11.30 -7.38
CA GLU A 39 -21.38 -12.01 -6.12
C GLU A 39 -22.31 -13.21 -6.34
N TYR A 40 -23.43 -13.01 -7.06
CA TYR A 40 -24.40 -14.06 -7.35
C TYR A 40 -23.78 -15.27 -8.08
N VAL A 41 -22.87 -15.02 -9.02
CA VAL A 41 -22.18 -16.10 -9.77
C VAL A 41 -20.87 -16.55 -9.12
N SER A 42 -20.59 -16.12 -7.88
CA SER A 42 -19.32 -16.39 -7.17
C SER A 42 -18.08 -15.96 -7.97
N TYR A 43 -18.23 -14.91 -8.78
CA TYR A 43 -17.14 -14.26 -9.48
C TYR A 43 -16.49 -13.23 -8.57
N ASP A 44 -15.25 -13.48 -8.16
CA ASP A 44 -14.49 -12.49 -7.39
C ASP A 44 -14.10 -11.31 -8.28
N THR A 45 -14.83 -10.20 -8.09
CA THR A 45 -14.49 -8.95 -8.76
C THR A 45 -13.14 -8.43 -8.27
N PRO A 46 -12.33 -7.80 -9.15
CA PRO A 46 -11.11 -7.10 -8.75
C PRO A 46 -11.32 -6.14 -7.58
N GLU A 47 -12.46 -5.43 -7.58
CA GLU A 47 -12.84 -4.48 -6.54
C GLU A 47 -13.09 -5.16 -5.18
N LYS A 48 -13.73 -6.33 -5.16
CA LYS A 48 -13.90 -7.11 -3.92
C LYS A 48 -12.56 -7.61 -3.39
N ARG A 49 -11.70 -8.15 -4.28
CA ARG A 49 -10.36 -8.62 -3.91
C ARG A 49 -9.49 -7.52 -3.30
N ILE A 50 -9.47 -6.33 -3.90
CA ILE A 50 -8.71 -5.19 -3.36
C ILE A 50 -9.22 -4.79 -1.97
N ARG A 51 -10.55 -4.74 -1.77
CA ARG A 51 -11.13 -4.43 -0.45
C ARG A 51 -10.76 -5.46 0.61
N GLU A 52 -10.78 -6.74 0.28
CA GLU A 52 -10.35 -7.81 1.18
C GLU A 52 -8.87 -7.68 1.56
N VAL A 53 -8.00 -7.45 0.57
CA VAL A 53 -6.56 -7.22 0.80
C VAL A 53 -6.35 -6.03 1.74
N PHE A 54 -7.03 -4.90 1.52
CA PHE A 54 -6.88 -3.73 2.38
C PHE A 54 -7.46 -3.92 3.78
N SER A 55 -8.56 -4.67 3.90
CA SER A 55 -9.11 -5.04 5.21
C SER A 55 -8.10 -5.84 6.02
N GLU A 56 -7.38 -6.77 5.37
CA GLU A 56 -6.32 -7.54 6.02
C GLU A 56 -5.12 -6.65 6.41
N VAL A 57 -4.67 -5.77 5.52
CA VAL A 57 -3.60 -4.80 5.84
C VAL A 57 -3.99 -3.93 7.05
N GLU A 58 -5.23 -3.45 7.09
CA GLU A 58 -5.75 -2.64 8.18
C GLU A 58 -5.75 -3.40 9.52
N ASN A 59 -6.29 -4.62 9.54
CA ASN A 59 -6.33 -5.46 10.72
C ASN A 59 -4.91 -5.71 11.28
N LEU A 60 -3.96 -6.02 10.41
CA LEU A 60 -2.57 -6.33 10.78
C LEU A 60 -1.76 -5.12 11.26
N LEU A 61 -2.11 -3.90 10.83
CA LEU A 61 -1.34 -2.69 11.16
C LEU A 61 -1.91 -1.90 12.33
N THR A 62 -3.22 -1.93 12.54
CA THR A 62 -3.91 -1.16 13.60
C THR A 62 -3.77 -1.77 14.99
N GLY A 63 -3.59 -3.09 15.12
CA GLY A 63 -3.53 -3.78 16.42
C GLY A 63 -2.36 -3.38 17.34
N SER A 64 -1.37 -2.62 16.85
CA SER A 64 -0.13 -2.29 17.58
C SER A 64 -0.03 -0.82 18.04
N SER A 65 -1.06 0.02 17.88
CA SER A 65 -1.07 1.49 18.13
C SER A 65 -0.04 2.32 17.34
N ARG A 66 0.86 1.65 16.59
CA ARG A 66 1.94 2.25 15.80
C ARG A 66 1.44 3.01 14.57
N PHE A 67 0.36 2.52 13.97
CA PHE A 67 -0.25 3.07 12.77
C PHE A 67 -1.67 3.53 13.04
N GLN A 68 -2.06 4.61 12.38
CA GLN A 68 -3.43 5.11 12.35
C GLN A 68 -3.92 5.12 10.91
N VAL A 69 -5.07 4.49 10.66
CA VAL A 69 -5.70 4.48 9.33
C VAL A 69 -6.23 5.87 9.01
N MET A 70 -6.13 6.24 7.75
CA MET A 70 -6.69 7.48 7.21
C MET A 70 -7.90 7.15 6.35
N MET A 71 -8.83 8.10 6.19
CA MET A 71 -9.94 7.92 5.26
C MET A 71 -9.42 7.53 3.86
N GLN A 72 -9.97 6.45 3.32
CA GLN A 72 -9.64 5.95 2.00
C GLN A 72 -10.23 6.88 0.93
N PRO A 73 -9.41 7.47 0.04
CA PRO A 73 -9.89 8.39 -0.98
C PRO A 73 -10.44 7.69 -2.22
N SER A 74 -10.21 6.38 -2.38
CA SER A 74 -10.79 5.53 -3.42
C SER A 74 -10.75 4.06 -3.03
N ASP A 75 -11.57 3.23 -3.69
CA ASP A 75 -11.60 1.76 -3.50
C ASP A 75 -10.27 1.07 -3.83
N SER A 76 -9.39 1.72 -4.59
CA SER A 76 -8.07 1.20 -4.98
C SER A 76 -6.93 1.70 -4.10
N MET A 77 -7.20 2.55 -3.11
CA MET A 77 -6.17 3.22 -2.32
C MET A 77 -6.40 3.11 -0.81
N PHE A 78 -5.39 2.57 -0.12
CA PHE A 78 -5.32 2.51 1.33
C PHE A 78 -4.29 3.49 1.86
N SER A 79 -4.59 4.19 2.94
CA SER A 79 -3.68 5.19 3.53
C SER A 79 -3.61 5.05 5.04
N LEU A 80 -2.40 5.14 5.57
CA LEU A 80 -2.12 5.10 6.99
C LEU A 80 -1.01 6.09 7.35
N ARG A 81 -0.89 6.38 8.63
CA ARG A 81 0.12 7.29 9.16
C ARG A 81 0.80 6.75 10.40
N SER A 82 2.06 7.11 10.59
CA SER A 82 2.81 6.84 11.81
C SER A 82 3.53 8.12 12.28
N ALA A 83 3.80 8.20 13.58
CA ALA A 83 4.65 9.25 14.13
C ALA A 83 6.13 8.90 13.92
N LEU A 84 6.94 9.91 13.58
CA LEU A 84 8.39 9.81 13.50
C LEU A 84 9.00 10.61 14.65
N ALA A 85 9.83 9.97 15.47
CA ALA A 85 10.49 10.61 16.62
C ALA A 85 11.59 11.57 16.14
N TYR A 86 11.20 12.79 15.79
CA TYR A 86 12.11 13.84 15.32
C TYR A 86 11.56 15.22 15.65
N LYS A 87 12.20 15.96 16.57
CA LYS A 87 11.81 17.32 16.99
C LYS A 87 10.32 17.42 17.39
N TYR A 88 9.47 17.87 16.47
CA TYR A 88 8.03 18.09 16.67
C TYR A 88 7.15 16.88 16.31
N ASN A 89 7.73 15.67 16.27
CA ASN A 89 7.05 14.42 15.95
C ASN A 89 6.25 14.46 14.63
N PRO A 90 6.92 14.73 13.49
CA PRO A 90 6.28 14.75 12.19
C PRO A 90 5.57 13.42 11.91
N THR A 91 4.50 13.52 11.13
CA THR A 91 3.73 12.36 10.68
C THR A 91 4.23 11.89 9.32
N VAL A 92 4.55 10.61 9.23
CA VAL A 92 4.83 9.93 7.96
C VAL A 92 3.53 9.32 7.45
N ARG A 93 3.20 9.58 6.19
CA ARG A 93 2.05 8.99 5.50
C ARG A 93 2.54 7.89 4.57
N TYR A 94 1.88 6.74 4.64
CA TYR A 94 2.05 5.61 3.74
C TYR A 94 0.73 5.42 2.99
N SER A 95 0.79 5.39 1.66
CA SER A 95 -0.37 5.18 0.80
C SER A 95 -0.07 4.03 -0.15
N VAL A 96 -0.89 2.98 -0.11
CA VAL A 96 -0.81 1.85 -1.05
C VAL A 96 -1.91 2.02 -2.07
N GLU A 97 -1.55 1.98 -3.35
CA GLU A 97 -2.50 1.92 -4.46
C GLU A 97 -2.34 0.58 -5.17
N LEU A 98 -3.41 -0.21 -5.28
CA LEU A 98 -3.37 -1.53 -5.91
C LEU A 98 -3.89 -1.47 -7.35
N ASN A 99 -3.19 -2.21 -8.23
CA ASN A 99 -3.62 -2.42 -9.60
C ASN A 99 -4.84 -3.35 -9.62
N ARG A 100 -5.78 -3.10 -10.54
CA ARG A 100 -6.94 -3.99 -10.76
C ARG A 100 -6.54 -5.43 -11.06
N ASN A 101 -5.50 -5.60 -11.87
CA ASN A 101 -4.92 -6.91 -12.15
C ASN A 101 -3.68 -7.01 -11.25
N LEU A 102 -3.81 -7.65 -10.09
CA LEU A 102 -2.78 -7.79 -9.05
C LEU A 102 -1.55 -8.62 -9.49
N GLN A 103 -1.19 -8.65 -10.78
CA GLN A 103 -0.03 -9.35 -11.34
C GLN A 103 0.43 -8.71 -12.65
N PRO A 104 1.75 -8.69 -12.94
CA PRO A 104 2.87 -9.10 -12.06
C PRO A 104 3.22 -8.04 -11.01
N ALA A 105 2.86 -6.77 -11.26
CA ALA A 105 2.98 -5.71 -10.27
C ALA A 105 1.64 -5.50 -9.56
N ILE A 106 1.67 -5.64 -8.24
CA ILE A 106 0.47 -5.58 -7.42
C ILE A 106 -0.01 -4.15 -7.21
N GLY A 107 0.89 -3.16 -7.27
CA GLY A 107 0.57 -1.76 -7.01
C GLY A 107 1.79 -0.91 -6.71
N GLU A 108 1.60 0.16 -5.94
CA GLU A 108 2.65 1.07 -5.49
C GLU A 108 2.50 1.43 -4.01
N LEU A 109 3.63 1.52 -3.31
CA LEU A 109 3.72 2.19 -2.02
C LEU A 109 4.22 3.62 -2.22
N ARG A 110 3.48 4.59 -1.68
CA ARG A 110 3.87 6.00 -1.64
C ARG A 110 4.12 6.43 -0.19
N VAL A 111 5.31 6.95 0.08
CA VAL A 111 5.70 7.43 1.42
C VAL A 111 6.02 8.91 1.38
N SER A 112 5.47 9.68 2.31
CA SER A 112 5.67 11.14 2.34
C SER A 112 5.61 11.73 3.74
N VAL A 113 6.27 12.86 3.93
CA VAL A 113 6.20 13.67 5.16
C VAL A 113 5.92 15.11 4.78
N ARG A 114 4.81 15.66 5.30
CA ARG A 114 4.50 17.08 5.10
C ARG A 114 5.24 17.92 6.14
N SER A 115 6.22 18.71 5.70
CA SER A 115 7.07 19.48 6.59
C SER A 115 7.63 20.74 5.93
N GLN A 116 7.68 21.84 6.68
CA GLN A 116 8.41 23.05 6.28
C GLN A 116 9.91 22.99 6.66
N SER A 117 10.32 22.08 7.54
CA SER A 117 11.73 21.90 7.90
C SER A 117 12.55 21.33 6.74
N SER A 118 13.48 22.13 6.21
CA SER A 118 14.44 21.71 5.17
C SER A 118 15.33 20.56 5.63
N ALA A 119 15.77 20.59 6.89
CA ALA A 119 16.57 19.52 7.49
C ALA A 119 15.81 18.18 7.49
N LEU A 120 14.54 18.16 7.89
CA LEU A 120 13.73 16.94 7.86
C LEU A 120 13.57 16.42 6.43
N ARG A 121 13.26 17.29 5.46
CA ARG A 121 13.15 16.89 4.04
C ARG A 121 14.47 16.31 3.51
N LEU A 122 15.61 16.88 3.90
CA LEU A 122 16.93 16.36 3.53
C LEU A 122 17.17 14.97 4.11
N TYR A 123 16.88 14.74 5.39
CA TYR A 123 17.03 13.42 6.02
C TYR A 123 16.08 12.38 5.41
N MET A 124 14.84 12.76 5.08
CA MET A 124 13.92 11.89 4.35
C MET A 124 14.49 11.49 2.98
N LEU A 125 15.03 12.46 2.23
CA LEU A 125 15.65 12.20 0.93
C LEU A 125 16.88 11.29 1.05
N GLN A 126 17.72 11.50 2.06
CA GLN A 126 18.87 10.63 2.35
C GLN A 126 18.42 9.21 2.67
N PHE A 127 17.39 9.05 3.50
CA PHE A 127 16.81 7.75 3.79
C PHE A 127 16.26 7.06 2.53
N PHE A 128 15.49 7.76 1.69
CA PHE A 128 14.97 7.18 0.45
C PHE A 128 16.09 6.70 -0.48
N LYS A 129 17.17 7.47 -0.62
CA LYS A 129 18.35 7.05 -1.39
C LYS A 129 19.04 5.83 -0.79
N LEU A 130 19.19 5.79 0.54
CA LEU A 130 19.76 4.64 1.24
C LEU A 130 18.90 3.38 1.01
N TRP A 131 17.59 3.52 1.20
CA TRP A 131 16.62 2.45 1.02
C TRP A 131 16.65 1.87 -0.38
N SER A 132 16.52 2.72 -1.41
CA SER A 132 16.62 2.29 -2.82
C SER A 132 17.93 1.59 -3.13
N ARG A 133 19.06 2.09 -2.59
CA ARG A 133 20.37 1.44 -2.79
C ARG A 133 20.44 0.05 -2.16
N ILE A 134 19.90 -0.11 -0.95
CA ILE A 134 19.87 -1.41 -0.25
C ILE A 134 18.99 -2.39 -1.01
N GLU A 135 17.77 -2.00 -1.41
CA GLU A 135 16.90 -2.83 -2.24
C GLU A 135 17.61 -3.24 -3.53
N GLN A 136 18.24 -2.27 -4.19
CA GLN A 136 18.91 -2.52 -5.47
C GLN A 136 20.09 -3.49 -5.35
N ASN A 137 20.84 -3.42 -4.25
CA ASN A 137 21.98 -4.30 -3.99
C ASN A 137 21.56 -5.72 -3.59
N LEU A 138 20.49 -5.85 -2.80
CA LEU A 138 20.10 -7.14 -2.21
C LEU A 138 19.09 -7.92 -3.06
N VAL A 139 18.24 -7.23 -3.82
CA VAL A 139 17.14 -7.81 -4.58
C VAL A 139 17.33 -7.66 -6.08
N GLY A 140 18.12 -6.68 -6.52
CA GLY A 140 18.31 -6.35 -7.94
C GLY A 140 17.41 -5.21 -8.38
N HIS A 141 16.88 -5.26 -9.60
CA HIS A 141 16.13 -4.11 -10.12
C HIS A 141 14.79 -3.91 -9.41
N VAL A 142 14.67 -2.80 -8.68
CA VAL A 142 13.43 -2.34 -8.03
C VAL A 142 13.04 -0.98 -8.61
N GLU A 143 11.85 -0.91 -9.20
CA GLU A 143 11.29 0.32 -9.73
C GLU A 143 10.85 1.25 -8.58
N CYS A 144 11.59 2.34 -8.40
CA CYS A 144 11.28 3.39 -7.44
C CYS A 144 11.56 4.78 -8.02
N ALA A 145 10.85 5.78 -7.51
CA ALA A 145 10.98 7.17 -7.90
C ALA A 145 10.87 8.10 -6.69
N MET A 146 11.47 9.28 -6.80
CA MET A 146 11.33 10.38 -5.85
C MET A 146 10.69 11.55 -6.59
N ALA A 147 9.44 11.86 -6.26
CA ALA A 147 8.66 12.92 -6.92
C ALA A 147 7.90 13.72 -5.87
N ASP A 148 7.93 15.05 -5.96
CA ASP A 148 7.16 15.97 -5.10
C ASP A 148 7.24 15.69 -3.59
N ASP A 149 8.45 15.49 -3.07
CA ASP A 149 8.73 15.11 -1.66
C ASP A 149 8.11 13.76 -1.23
N ARG A 150 7.81 12.89 -2.20
CA ARG A 150 7.31 11.53 -1.97
C ARG A 150 8.27 10.50 -2.55
N TYR A 151 8.40 9.40 -1.83
CA TYR A 151 8.98 8.17 -2.33
C TYR A 151 7.88 7.31 -2.92
N ILE A 152 8.07 6.80 -4.13
CA ILE A 152 7.15 5.90 -4.82
C ILE A 152 7.92 4.61 -5.11
N ARG A 153 7.38 3.48 -4.68
CA ARG A 153 7.98 2.16 -4.87
C ARG A 153 6.94 1.23 -5.46
N ARG A 154 7.20 0.71 -6.66
CA ARG A 154 6.32 -0.27 -7.30
C ARG A 154 6.37 -1.59 -6.54
N LEU A 155 5.27 -2.09 -6.02
CA LEU A 155 5.22 -3.37 -5.33
C LEU A 155 5.04 -4.51 -6.35
N ALA A 156 5.85 -5.56 -6.20
CA ALA A 156 5.78 -6.76 -7.02
C ALA A 156 5.90 -8.01 -6.13
N VAL A 157 5.29 -9.10 -6.57
CA VAL A 157 5.41 -10.42 -5.95
C VAL A 157 6.28 -11.27 -6.85
N ALA A 158 7.12 -12.13 -6.27
CA ALA A 158 7.94 -13.07 -7.03
C ALA A 158 7.06 -13.90 -7.99
N GLU A 159 7.48 -14.06 -9.25
CA GLU A 159 6.66 -14.62 -10.34
C GLU A 159 6.14 -16.04 -10.07
N ASP A 160 6.84 -16.81 -9.23
CA ASP A 160 6.50 -18.18 -8.83
C ASP A 160 5.44 -18.25 -7.71
N ARG A 161 5.09 -17.12 -7.09
CA ARG A 161 4.14 -17.07 -5.98
C ARG A 161 2.75 -16.62 -6.40
N LYS A 162 1.79 -17.53 -6.26
CA LYS A 162 0.37 -17.19 -6.22
C LYS A 162 -0.03 -16.94 -4.77
N LEU A 163 -0.40 -15.70 -4.46
CA LEU A 163 -0.93 -15.31 -3.16
C LEU A 163 -2.45 -15.18 -3.25
N ASP A 164 -3.15 -15.69 -2.25
CA ASP A 164 -4.53 -15.29 -1.99
C ASP A 164 -4.56 -13.86 -1.40
N ASN A 165 -5.76 -13.34 -1.18
CA ASN A 165 -5.94 -11.97 -0.73
C ASN A 165 -5.39 -11.76 0.70
N GLU A 166 -5.46 -12.77 1.56
CA GLU A 166 -4.95 -12.74 2.93
C GLU A 166 -3.42 -12.68 2.94
N ALA A 167 -2.75 -13.61 2.25
CA ALA A 167 -1.30 -13.64 2.15
C ALA A 167 -0.73 -12.39 1.45
N LEU A 168 -1.46 -11.83 0.47
CA LEU A 168 -1.09 -10.56 -0.15
C LEU A 168 -1.21 -9.39 0.83
N GLY A 169 -2.30 -9.34 1.61
CA GLY A 169 -2.48 -8.34 2.67
C GLY A 169 -1.38 -8.42 3.72
N GLN A 170 -1.02 -9.63 4.16
CA GLN A 170 0.09 -9.87 5.06
C GLN A 170 1.43 -9.37 4.49
N ALA A 171 1.73 -9.71 3.24
CA ALA A 171 2.97 -9.29 2.60
C ALA A 171 3.10 -7.76 2.51
N ILE A 172 2.01 -7.06 2.14
CA ILE A 172 1.96 -5.59 2.11
C ILE A 172 2.18 -5.01 3.52
N ALA A 173 1.48 -5.55 4.52
CA ALA A 173 1.60 -5.09 5.90
C ALA A 173 3.02 -5.29 6.46
N GLU A 174 3.65 -6.43 6.16
CA GLU A 174 5.04 -6.72 6.53
C GLU A 174 6.02 -5.75 5.89
N TYR A 175 5.87 -5.48 4.59
CA TYR A 175 6.73 -4.53 3.89
C TYR A 175 6.58 -3.10 4.42
N ILE A 176 5.35 -2.65 4.72
CA ILE A 176 5.12 -1.33 5.36
C ILE A 176 5.78 -1.27 6.74
N ARG A 177 5.63 -2.31 7.56
CA ARG A 177 6.28 -2.40 8.88
C ARG A 177 7.80 -2.34 8.76
N LEU A 178 8.36 -3.04 7.78
CA LEU A 178 9.79 -3.03 7.50
C LEU A 178 10.26 -1.61 7.17
N PHE A 179 9.62 -0.96 6.20
CA PHE A 179 9.98 0.39 5.76
C PHE A 179 9.88 1.40 6.91
N ASP A 180 8.78 1.40 7.66
CA ASP A 180 8.59 2.30 8.80
C ASP A 180 9.61 2.04 9.92
N THR A 181 10.00 0.78 10.14
CA THR A 181 11.04 0.42 11.13
C THR A 181 12.41 0.90 10.67
N ALA A 182 12.76 0.67 9.40
CA ALA A 182 14.00 1.14 8.80
C ALA A 182 14.12 2.68 8.87
N LEU A 183 13.04 3.38 8.54
CA LEU A 183 12.97 4.84 8.60
C LEU A 183 13.21 5.34 10.03
N LYS A 184 12.51 4.79 11.01
CA LYS A 184 12.69 5.16 12.42
C LYS A 184 14.10 4.83 12.93
N LEU A 185 14.64 3.69 12.51
CA LEU A 185 15.98 3.28 12.89
C LEU A 185 17.04 4.25 12.34
N PHE A 186 16.89 4.70 11.09
CA PHE A 186 17.76 5.71 10.48
C PHE A 186 17.70 7.03 11.25
N PHE A 187 16.49 7.49 11.58
CA PHE A 187 16.31 8.74 12.34
C PHE A 187 16.84 8.67 13.79
N ASN A 188 16.87 7.48 14.39
CA ASN A 188 17.44 7.28 15.72
C ASN A 188 18.98 7.32 15.75
N HIS A 189 19.65 7.30 14.59
CA HIS A 189 21.12 7.28 14.48
C HIS A 189 21.64 8.34 13.49
N LEU A 190 20.98 9.51 13.42
CA LEU A 190 21.39 10.60 12.51
C LEU A 190 22.80 11.13 12.79
N ASP A 191 23.28 10.99 14.03
CA ASP A 191 24.62 11.34 14.49
C ASP A 191 25.67 10.25 14.22
N GLN A 192 25.23 9.04 13.85
CA GLN A 192 26.08 7.88 13.56
C GLN A 192 25.75 7.25 12.20
N PRO A 193 26.09 7.92 11.07
CA PRO A 193 25.63 7.50 9.73
C PRO A 193 26.00 6.07 9.35
N GLU A 194 27.21 5.62 9.70
CA GLU A 194 27.67 4.25 9.41
C GLU A 194 26.83 3.21 10.17
N THR A 195 26.49 3.50 11.43
CA THR A 195 25.63 2.64 12.25
C THR A 195 24.20 2.61 11.70
N ALA A 196 23.67 3.77 11.28
CA ALA A 196 22.36 3.86 10.64
C ALA A 196 22.30 2.98 9.38
N ILE A 197 23.30 3.09 8.50
CA ILE A 197 23.40 2.30 7.27
C ILE A 197 23.44 0.80 7.57
N ALA A 198 24.39 0.37 8.41
CA ALA A 198 24.59 -1.04 8.72
C ALA A 198 23.35 -1.69 9.36
N ARG A 199 22.65 -0.95 10.23
CA ARG A 199 21.43 -1.44 10.87
C ARG A 199 20.24 -1.50 9.92
N VAL A 200 20.06 -0.51 9.02
CA VAL A 200 18.99 -0.57 8.01
C VAL A 200 19.24 -1.73 7.04
N GLU A 201 20.49 -1.92 6.62
CA GLU A 201 20.88 -3.03 5.74
C GLU A 201 20.68 -4.39 6.41
N SER A 202 21.10 -4.54 7.68
CA SER A 202 20.84 -5.76 8.46
C SER A 202 19.34 -6.04 8.60
N LEU A 203 18.53 -5.01 8.87
CA LEU A 203 17.07 -5.16 8.99
C LEU A 203 16.43 -5.65 7.68
N TYR A 204 16.89 -5.12 6.54
CA TYR A 204 16.45 -5.60 5.23
C TYR A 204 16.91 -7.04 4.96
N GLY A 205 18.16 -7.37 5.30
CA GLY A 205 18.68 -8.73 5.19
C GLY A 205 17.88 -9.74 6.03
N ASP A 206 17.50 -9.38 7.25
CA ASP A 206 16.65 -10.20 8.11
C ASP A 206 15.26 -10.41 7.51
N TYR A 207 14.70 -9.39 6.86
CA TYR A 207 13.45 -9.50 6.12
C TYR A 207 13.56 -10.50 4.97
N LEU A 208 14.62 -10.42 4.15
CA LEU A 208 14.84 -11.36 3.05
C LEU A 208 15.03 -12.81 3.52
N ARG A 209 15.69 -13.04 4.66
CA ARG A 209 15.86 -14.39 5.23
C ARG A 209 14.54 -15.04 5.64
N LYS A 210 13.48 -14.26 5.87
CA LYS A 210 12.12 -14.77 6.11
C LYS A 210 11.40 -15.18 4.82
N ASN A 211 12.07 -15.07 3.66
CA ASN A 211 11.55 -15.41 2.36
C ASN A 211 10.21 -14.69 2.05
N PRO A 212 10.19 -13.35 2.09
CA PRO A 212 8.97 -12.57 2.01
C PRO A 212 8.37 -12.62 0.60
N ALA A 213 7.10 -12.29 0.49
CA ALA A 213 6.40 -12.32 -0.80
C ALA A 213 6.69 -11.09 -1.67
N ILE A 214 6.90 -9.92 -1.04
CA ILE A 214 7.32 -8.68 -1.71
C ILE A 214 8.84 -8.57 -1.60
N LEU A 215 9.50 -8.45 -2.74
CA LEU A 215 10.95 -8.31 -2.87
C LEU A 215 11.31 -6.90 -3.34
#